data_AF-A0A182SP74-F1
#
_entry.id   AF-A0A182SP74-F1
#
_cell.length_a   1.000
_cell.length_b   1.000
_cell.length_c   1.000
_cell.angle_alpha   90.00
_cell.angle_beta   90.00
_cell.angle_gamma   90.00
#
_symmetry.space_group_name_H-M   'P 1'
#
loop_
_entity.id
_entity.type
_entity.pdbx_description
1 polymer ?
#
loop_
_entity_poly.entity_id
_entity_poly.type
_entity_poly.pdbx_seq_one_letter_code
_entity_poly.pdbx_strand_id
1 'polypeptide(L)'
;MGRKSKTSTDPHKVERKKLKKEKQMKKKLKTISAMAIKQEQQRSKMIEHKPLEVKKEKKPGPMFNAEGKIVFSKVQLDENDVQKKGIETDTKKLLKKVIDNKKQLAELKESGDIEKYAEVKKKQAWEKALAKTAGQKVRDDPELLSKKLVQRKKQIKKSKENWKERQQKIEHQQNQRQKERTANIKERAQKKKNTKLKRMAKKGRVIPGF
;
A
#
# COMPACT_ATOMS: atom_id res chain seq x y z
N MET A 1 30.23 12.95 -60.34
CA MET A 1 28.84 13.47 -60.26
C MET A 1 28.14 12.88 -59.04
N GLY A 2 27.65 13.73 -58.14
CA GLY A 2 27.43 13.44 -56.71
C GLY A 2 26.25 12.54 -56.31
N ARG A 3 26.42 11.84 -55.18
CA ARG A 3 25.34 11.13 -54.46
C ARG A 3 24.54 12.14 -53.63
N LYS A 4 23.36 12.54 -54.12
CA LYS A 4 22.40 13.38 -53.38
C LYS A 4 21.88 12.65 -52.14
N SER A 5 22.05 13.27 -50.97
CA SER A 5 21.52 12.83 -49.68
C SER A 5 19.99 12.95 -49.64
N LYS A 6 19.27 11.84 -49.44
CA LYS A 6 17.83 11.86 -49.13
C LYS A 6 17.63 12.13 -47.64
N THR A 7 17.45 13.40 -47.28
CA THR A 7 16.87 13.81 -46.00
C THR A 7 15.36 13.89 -46.13
N SER A 8 14.64 12.77 -46.01
CA SER A 8 13.20 12.81 -45.74
C SER A 8 12.95 12.21 -44.36
N THR A 9 12.83 13.08 -43.36
CA THR A 9 12.38 12.65 -42.04
C THR A 9 10.91 12.26 -42.18
N ASP A 10 10.61 10.98 -42.00
CA ASP A 10 9.24 10.44 -42.05
C ASP A 10 8.28 11.32 -41.20
N PRO A 11 7.24 11.93 -41.80
CA PRO A 11 6.33 12.84 -41.13
C PRO A 11 5.63 12.17 -39.93
N HIS A 12 5.31 10.87 -40.03
CA HIS A 12 4.69 10.11 -38.94
C HIS A 12 5.63 9.93 -37.73
N LYS A 13 6.95 9.92 -37.95
CA LYS A 13 7.95 9.86 -36.88
C LYS A 13 8.06 11.19 -36.13
N VAL A 14 7.88 12.31 -36.82
CA VAL A 14 7.88 13.65 -36.20
C VAL A 14 6.60 13.86 -35.38
N GLU A 15 5.44 13.47 -35.90
CA GLU A 15 4.16 13.53 -35.18
C GLU A 15 4.16 12.67 -33.91
N ARG A 16 4.64 11.43 -34.00
CA ARG A 16 4.77 10.54 -32.82
C ARG A 16 5.67 11.13 -31.73
N LYS A 17 6.75 11.84 -32.11
CA LYS A 17 7.63 12.54 -31.16
C LYS A 17 6.93 13.75 -30.52
N LYS A 18 6.18 14.54 -31.29
CA LYS A 18 5.38 15.67 -30.78
C LYS A 18 4.31 15.19 -29.80
N LEU A 19 3.54 14.16 -30.16
CA LEU A 19 2.51 13.57 -29.30
C LEU A 19 3.08 12.99 -27.99
N LYS A 20 4.28 12.37 -28.04
CA LYS A 20 4.97 11.90 -26.83
C LYS A 20 5.38 13.05 -25.91
N LYS A 21 5.92 14.15 -26.45
CA LYS A 21 6.28 15.34 -25.67
C LYS A 21 5.04 15.98 -25.03
N GLU A 22 3.95 16.11 -25.78
CA GLU A 22 2.69 16.66 -25.27
C GLU A 22 2.09 15.80 -24.14
N LYS A 23 2.09 14.47 -24.30
CA LYS A 23 1.65 13.54 -23.23
C LYS A 23 2.52 13.65 -21.98
N GLN A 24 3.82 13.86 -22.12
CA GLN A 24 4.72 14.09 -20.98
C GLN A 24 4.43 15.43 -20.28
N MET A 25 4.21 16.50 -21.04
CA MET A 25 3.85 17.81 -20.48
C MET A 25 2.50 17.77 -19.75
N LYS A 26 1.47 17.14 -20.35
CA LYS A 26 0.17 16.92 -19.70
C LYS A 26 0.28 16.13 -18.39
N LYS A 27 1.17 15.13 -18.32
CA LYS A 27 1.44 14.39 -17.07
C LYS A 27 2.10 15.28 -16.01
N LYS A 28 3.09 16.10 -16.39
CA LYS A 28 3.75 17.04 -15.48
C LYS A 28 2.77 18.08 -14.91
N LEU A 29 1.89 18.62 -15.75
CA LEU A 29 0.86 19.57 -15.32
C LEU A 29 -0.11 18.95 -14.32
N LYS A 30 -0.58 17.71 -14.57
CA LYS A 30 -1.43 16.97 -13.64
C LYS A 30 -0.76 16.68 -12.29
N THR A 31 0.55 16.40 -12.29
CA THR A 31 1.29 16.20 -11.03
C THR A 31 1.44 17.50 -10.25
N ILE A 32 1.69 18.63 -10.93
CA ILE A 32 1.79 19.95 -10.30
C ILE A 32 0.43 20.36 -9.72
N SER A 33 -0.66 20.20 -10.46
CA SER A 33 -2.01 20.51 -9.96
C SER A 33 -2.38 19.64 -8.76
N ALA A 34 -2.05 18.35 -8.79
CA ALA A 34 -2.30 17.45 -7.65
C ALA A 34 -1.47 17.83 -6.41
N MET A 35 -0.23 18.28 -6.60
CA MET A 35 0.62 18.78 -5.49
C MET A 35 0.06 20.07 -4.90
N ALA A 36 -0.40 21.01 -5.74
CA ALA A 36 -1.02 22.26 -5.28
C ALA A 36 -2.30 22.01 -4.46
N ILE A 37 -3.19 21.15 -4.96
CA ILE A 37 -4.42 20.75 -4.24
C ILE A 37 -4.07 20.11 -2.90
N LYS A 38 -3.05 19.24 -2.86
CA LYS A 38 -2.62 18.58 -1.62
C LYS A 38 -2.02 19.58 -0.62
N GLN A 39 -1.31 20.60 -1.10
CA GLN A 39 -0.76 21.67 -0.26
C GLN A 39 -1.87 22.57 0.29
N GLU A 40 -2.90 22.87 -0.49
CA GLU A 40 -4.08 23.62 -0.07
C GLU A 40 -4.94 22.86 0.94
N GLN A 41 -5.11 21.54 0.75
CA GLN A 41 -5.74 20.64 1.74
C GLN A 41 -4.94 20.53 3.05
N GLN A 42 -3.61 20.66 3.00
CA GLN A 42 -2.79 20.71 4.20
C GLN A 42 -2.84 22.09 4.88
N ARG A 43 -2.90 23.17 4.11
CA ARG A 43 -3.07 24.55 4.65
C ARG A 43 -4.43 24.74 5.31
N SER A 44 -5.52 24.29 4.68
CA SER A 44 -6.86 24.34 5.28
C SER A 44 -6.94 23.56 6.59
N LYS A 45 -6.31 22.38 6.69
CA LYS A 45 -6.20 21.61 7.95
C LYS A 45 -5.39 22.30 9.05
N MET A 46 -4.53 23.26 8.70
CA MET A 46 -3.72 24.03 9.65
C MET A 46 -4.39 25.35 10.07
N ILE A 47 -5.46 25.79 9.38
CA ILE A 47 -6.09 27.11 9.59
C ILE A 47 -7.38 27.03 10.41
N GLU A 48 -8.03 25.88 10.58
CA GLU A 48 -9.31 25.83 11.30
C GLU A 48 -9.16 25.60 12.82
N HIS A 49 -9.06 26.70 13.56
CA HIS A 49 -9.63 26.80 14.90
C HIS A 49 -11.17 26.94 14.78
N LYS A 50 -11.86 25.86 15.17
CA LYS A 50 -13.22 25.76 15.74
C LYS A 50 -14.30 26.76 15.24
N PRO A 51 -15.16 26.38 14.27
CA PRO A 51 -16.38 27.12 14.00
C PRO A 51 -17.48 26.81 15.05
N LEU A 52 -18.19 27.86 15.47
CA LEU A 52 -19.43 27.79 16.25
C LEU A 52 -20.53 27.11 15.42
N GLU A 53 -21.27 26.19 16.06
CA GLU A 53 -22.40 25.46 15.45
C GLU A 53 -23.58 26.40 15.18
N VAL A 54 -23.74 26.80 13.92
CA VAL A 54 -25.02 27.28 13.39
C VAL A 54 -25.72 26.08 12.75
N LYS A 55 -26.87 25.67 13.32
CA LYS A 55 -27.77 24.67 12.73
C LYS A 55 -28.16 25.12 11.31
N LYS A 56 -27.57 24.47 10.31
CA LYS A 56 -28.02 24.58 8.92
C LYS A 56 -29.25 23.70 8.75
N GLU A 57 -30.37 24.31 8.38
CA GLU A 57 -31.57 23.61 7.95
C GLU A 57 -31.24 22.70 6.76
N LYS A 58 -31.71 21.45 6.84
CA LYS A 58 -31.47 20.42 5.84
C LYS A 58 -32.19 20.82 4.55
N LYS A 59 -31.44 21.12 3.49
CA LYS A 59 -32.02 21.17 2.14
C LYS A 59 -32.58 19.78 1.79
N PRO A 60 -33.76 19.67 1.16
CA PRO A 60 -34.25 18.38 0.68
C PRO A 60 -33.20 17.81 -0.28
N GLY A 61 -32.80 16.56 -0.04
CA GLY A 61 -31.79 15.89 -0.86
C GLY A 61 -32.22 15.79 -2.33
N PRO A 62 -31.28 15.57 -3.26
CA PRO A 62 -31.61 15.42 -4.67
C PRO A 62 -32.53 14.21 -4.86
N MET A 63 -33.80 14.47 -5.22
CA MET A 63 -34.76 13.42 -5.55
C MET A 63 -34.34 12.76 -6.85
N PHE A 64 -33.86 11.52 -6.77
CA PHE A 64 -33.60 10.69 -7.94
C PHE A 64 -34.91 9.99 -8.31
N ASN A 65 -35.56 10.49 -9.37
CA ASN A 65 -36.84 10.07 -9.97
C ASN A 65 -38.09 10.81 -9.48
N ALA A 66 -38.33 12.02 -9.99
CA ALA A 66 -39.62 12.70 -9.90
C ALA A 66 -40.75 12.00 -10.72
N GLU A 67 -40.39 11.13 -11.68
CA GLU A 67 -41.32 10.52 -12.64
C GLU A 67 -41.67 9.04 -12.34
N GLY A 68 -41.26 8.47 -11.20
CA GLY A 68 -41.64 7.09 -10.80
C GLY A 68 -41.08 5.95 -11.66
N LYS A 69 -40.20 6.21 -12.63
CA LYS A 69 -39.54 5.17 -13.45
C LYS A 69 -38.50 4.42 -12.62
N ILE A 70 -38.60 3.10 -12.56
CA ILE A 70 -37.66 2.24 -11.83
C ILE A 70 -36.33 2.17 -12.60
N VAL A 71 -35.29 2.86 -12.12
CA VAL A 71 -33.94 2.84 -12.74
C VAL A 71 -33.06 1.84 -11.98
N PHE A 72 -32.88 0.65 -12.54
CA PHE A 72 -31.89 -0.33 -12.08
C PHE A 72 -30.49 0.07 -12.60
N SER A 73 -29.69 0.80 -11.81
CA SER A 73 -28.20 0.67 -11.76
C SER A 73 -27.48 1.68 -10.86
N LYS A 74 -28.07 2.12 -9.76
CA LYS A 74 -27.26 2.68 -8.67
C LYS A 74 -27.91 2.40 -7.32
N VAL A 75 -27.51 1.28 -6.71
CA VAL A 75 -27.72 1.07 -5.27
C VAL A 75 -27.04 2.23 -4.56
N GLN A 76 -27.83 3.21 -4.12
CA GLN A 76 -27.40 4.21 -3.15
C GLN A 76 -27.57 3.55 -1.78
N LEU A 77 -26.46 3.19 -1.14
CA LEU A 77 -26.48 2.83 0.27
C LEU A 77 -26.84 4.11 1.03
N ASP A 78 -27.94 4.07 1.80
CA ASP A 78 -28.38 5.21 2.60
C ASP A 78 -27.20 5.72 3.45
N GLU A 79 -26.89 7.01 3.32
CA GLU A 79 -25.79 7.65 4.07
C GLU A 79 -26.05 7.67 5.60
N ASN A 80 -27.28 7.31 6.00
CA ASN A 80 -27.72 7.19 7.39
C ASN A 80 -27.71 5.75 7.93
N ASP A 81 -27.28 4.76 7.15
CA ASP A 81 -27.10 3.40 7.67
C ASP A 81 -25.83 3.40 8.56
N VAL A 82 -26.03 3.66 9.86
CA VAL A 82 -24.94 3.67 10.84
C VAL A 82 -24.27 2.30 10.78
N GLN A 83 -23.05 2.27 10.26
CA GLN A 83 -22.25 1.05 10.20
C GLN A 83 -22.24 0.42 11.59
N LYS A 84 -22.99 -0.68 11.75
CA LYS A 84 -22.98 -1.45 12.99
C LYS A 84 -21.53 -1.83 13.23
N LYS A 85 -20.95 -1.33 14.32
CA LYS A 85 -19.55 -1.64 14.66
C LYS A 85 -19.45 -3.15 14.77
N GLY A 86 -18.74 -3.76 13.82
CA GLY A 86 -18.52 -5.20 13.81
C GLY A 86 -17.88 -5.67 15.11
N ILE A 87 -17.99 -6.96 15.39
CA ILE A 87 -17.38 -7.58 16.57
C ILE A 87 -15.88 -7.29 16.58
N GLU A 88 -15.34 -6.84 17.70
CA GLU A 88 -13.91 -6.49 17.81
C GLU A 88 -13.03 -7.73 17.55
N THR A 89 -12.25 -7.70 16.48
CA THR A 89 -11.37 -8.82 16.07
C THR A 89 -9.91 -8.66 16.51
N ASP A 90 -9.54 -7.47 17.00
CA ASP A 90 -8.15 -7.14 17.34
C ASP A 90 -7.68 -7.89 18.59
N THR A 91 -6.75 -8.83 18.40
CA THR A 91 -6.28 -9.72 19.46
C THR A 91 -5.65 -8.98 20.64
N LYS A 92 -4.97 -7.85 20.41
CA LYS A 92 -4.38 -7.02 21.47
C LYS A 92 -5.46 -6.36 22.34
N LYS A 93 -6.50 -5.82 21.71
CA LYS A 93 -7.61 -5.17 22.43
C LYS A 93 -8.44 -6.20 23.19
N LEU A 94 -8.70 -7.36 22.57
CA LEU A 94 -9.34 -8.49 23.24
C LEU A 94 -8.55 -8.94 24.48
N LEU A 95 -7.23 -9.10 24.36
CA LEU A 95 -6.38 -9.47 25.49
C LEU A 95 -6.44 -8.41 26.60
N LYS A 96 -6.42 -7.13 26.25
CA LYS A 96 -6.56 -6.03 27.20
C LYS A 96 -7.91 -6.10 27.94
N LYS A 97 -9.02 -6.25 27.21
CA LYS A 97 -10.37 -6.40 27.81
C LYS A 97 -10.42 -7.58 28.79
N VAL A 98 -9.84 -8.72 28.44
CA VAL A 98 -9.77 -9.90 29.32
C VAL A 98 -8.97 -9.61 30.59
N ILE A 99 -7.83 -8.93 30.47
CA ILE A 99 -7.00 -8.57 31.62
C ILE A 99 -7.73 -7.57 32.51
N ASP A 100 -8.31 -6.52 31.93
CA ASP A 100 -9.04 -5.48 32.66
C ASP A 100 -10.23 -6.08 33.43
N ASN A 101 -11.01 -6.97 32.79
CA ASN A 101 -12.10 -7.69 33.45
C ASN A 101 -11.60 -8.56 34.62
N LYS A 102 -10.46 -9.25 34.46
CA LYS A 102 -9.87 -10.05 35.53
C LYS A 102 -9.40 -9.17 36.70
N LYS A 103 -8.84 -7.99 36.42
CA LYS A 103 -8.43 -7.03 37.44
C LYS A 103 -9.63 -6.50 38.22
N GLN A 104 -10.68 -6.06 37.55
CA GLN A 104 -11.91 -5.60 38.20
C GLN A 104 -12.52 -6.67 39.12
N LEU A 105 -12.53 -7.94 38.67
CA LEU A 105 -12.99 -9.05 39.51
C LEU A 105 -12.06 -9.35 40.69
N ALA A 106 -10.76 -9.13 40.56
CA ALA A 106 -9.80 -9.29 41.65
C ALA A 106 -9.94 -8.15 42.67
N GLU A 107 -10.06 -6.90 42.21
CA GLU A 107 -10.27 -5.71 43.05
C GLU A 107 -11.55 -5.84 43.90
N LEU A 108 -12.67 -6.29 43.30
CA LEU A 108 -13.92 -6.55 44.05
C LEU A 108 -13.79 -7.67 45.08
N LYS A 109 -12.91 -8.64 44.83
CA LYS A 109 -12.64 -9.74 45.76
C LYS A 109 -11.77 -9.26 46.92
N GLU A 110 -10.78 -8.43 46.63
CA GLU A 110 -9.86 -7.85 47.62
C GLU A 110 -10.56 -6.81 48.51
N SER A 111 -11.52 -6.05 47.97
CA SER A 111 -12.29 -5.06 48.72
C SER A 111 -13.32 -5.65 49.69
N GLY A 112 -13.50 -6.98 49.72
CA GLY A 112 -14.44 -7.67 50.62
C GLY A 112 -15.90 -7.70 50.16
N ASP A 113 -16.22 -7.15 48.98
CA ASP A 113 -17.58 -7.10 48.42
C ASP A 113 -17.96 -8.42 47.72
N ILE A 114 -18.05 -9.51 48.50
CA ILE A 114 -18.25 -10.88 47.99
C ILE A 114 -19.59 -11.03 47.24
N GLU A 115 -20.65 -10.36 47.69
CA GLU A 115 -21.97 -10.41 47.04
C GLU A 115 -21.93 -9.78 45.65
N LYS A 116 -21.38 -8.55 45.52
CA LYS A 116 -21.23 -7.88 44.24
C LYS A 116 -20.32 -8.65 43.30
N TYR A 117 -19.23 -9.24 43.80
CA TYR A 117 -18.37 -10.13 43.02
C TYR A 117 -19.17 -11.30 42.43
N ALA A 118 -19.98 -11.98 43.25
CA ALA A 118 -20.78 -13.12 42.80
C ALA A 118 -21.83 -12.70 41.76
N GLU A 119 -22.48 -11.55 41.94
CA GLU A 119 -23.43 -11.00 40.98
C GLU A 119 -22.78 -10.65 39.64
N VAL A 120 -21.68 -9.91 39.65
CA VAL A 120 -20.97 -9.50 38.43
C VAL A 120 -20.47 -10.73 37.68
N LYS A 121 -19.91 -11.72 38.40
CA LYS A 121 -19.45 -12.98 37.80
C LYS A 121 -20.60 -13.77 37.17
N LYS A 122 -21.76 -13.84 37.84
CA LYS A 122 -22.97 -14.48 37.30
C LYS A 122 -23.46 -13.74 36.05
N LYS A 123 -23.59 -12.41 36.10
CA LYS A 123 -24.01 -11.58 34.95
C LYS A 123 -23.09 -11.80 33.74
N GLN A 124 -21.78 -11.74 33.93
CA GLN A 124 -20.81 -12.01 32.86
C GLN A 124 -20.92 -13.44 32.30
N ALA A 125 -21.21 -14.44 33.14
CA ALA A 125 -21.40 -15.81 32.67
C ALA A 125 -22.66 -15.95 31.80
N TRP A 126 -23.77 -15.32 32.21
CA TRP A 126 -25.02 -15.30 31.46
C TRP A 126 -24.89 -14.55 30.13
N GLU A 127 -24.27 -13.38 30.12
CA GLU A 127 -23.99 -12.63 28.89
C GLU A 127 -23.14 -13.43 27.91
N LYS A 128 -22.12 -14.15 28.39
CA LYS A 128 -21.29 -15.02 27.55
C LYS A 128 -22.09 -16.20 26.99
N ALA A 129 -22.98 -16.79 27.79
CA ALA A 129 -23.84 -17.87 27.34
C ALA A 129 -24.79 -17.37 26.24
N LEU A 130 -25.46 -16.24 26.46
CA LEU A 130 -26.35 -15.60 25.49
C LEU A 130 -25.63 -15.20 24.20
N ALA A 131 -24.43 -14.64 24.29
CA ALA A 131 -23.63 -14.30 23.12
C ALA A 131 -23.27 -15.56 22.30
N LYS A 132 -22.92 -16.66 22.96
CA LYS A 132 -22.66 -17.93 22.28
C LYS A 132 -23.91 -18.50 21.62
N THR A 133 -25.08 -18.45 22.27
CA THR A 133 -26.34 -18.94 21.68
C THR A 133 -26.80 -18.07 20.50
N ALA A 134 -26.55 -16.76 20.56
CA ALA A 134 -26.76 -15.84 19.44
C ALA A 134 -25.78 -16.06 18.26
N GLY A 135 -24.85 -17.00 18.36
CA GLY A 135 -23.86 -17.31 17.31
C GLY A 135 -22.63 -16.39 17.32
N GLN A 136 -22.48 -15.53 18.33
CA GLN A 136 -21.31 -14.66 18.44
C GLN A 136 -20.08 -15.45 18.92
N LYS A 137 -18.97 -15.32 18.19
CA LYS A 137 -17.69 -15.96 18.54
C LYS A 137 -17.01 -15.22 19.70
N VAL A 138 -17.29 -15.64 20.93
CA VAL A 138 -16.65 -15.12 22.15
C VAL A 138 -15.19 -15.57 22.22
N ARG A 139 -14.26 -14.63 22.42
CA ARG A 139 -12.80 -14.86 22.36
C ARG A 139 -12.11 -14.25 23.58
N ASP A 140 -12.24 -14.93 24.71
CA ASP A 140 -11.85 -14.38 26.01
C ASP A 140 -10.64 -15.10 26.65
N ASP A 141 -10.10 -16.14 26.01
CA ASP A 141 -9.01 -16.93 26.59
C ASP A 141 -7.65 -16.20 26.46
N PRO A 142 -7.02 -15.82 27.59
CA PRO A 142 -5.81 -14.98 27.55
C PRO A 142 -4.63 -15.71 26.93
N GLU A 143 -4.50 -17.02 27.16
CA GLU A 143 -3.41 -17.85 26.61
C GLU A 143 -3.51 -18.02 25.10
N LEU A 144 -4.73 -18.22 24.57
CA LEU A 144 -4.92 -18.35 23.13
C LEU A 144 -4.69 -17.00 22.45
N LEU A 145 -5.15 -15.90 23.06
CA LEU A 145 -4.92 -14.55 22.56
C LEU A 145 -3.42 -14.18 22.55
N SER A 146 -2.67 -14.56 23.59
CA SER A 146 -1.22 -14.33 23.66
C SER A 146 -0.47 -15.18 22.63
N LYS A 147 -0.79 -16.47 22.51
CA LYS A 147 -0.25 -17.37 21.47
C LYS A 147 -0.49 -16.81 20.06
N LYS A 148 -1.71 -16.34 19.78
CA LYS A 148 -2.06 -15.73 18.49
C LYS A 148 -1.25 -14.46 18.21
N LEU A 149 -0.99 -13.65 19.23
CA LEU A 149 -0.13 -12.48 19.09
C LEU A 149 1.32 -12.86 18.74
N VAL A 150 1.86 -13.90 19.38
CA VAL A 150 3.20 -14.43 19.08
C VAL A 150 3.26 -14.98 17.65
N GLN A 151 2.26 -15.75 17.22
CA GLN A 151 2.16 -16.25 15.85
C GLN A 151 2.15 -15.12 14.83
N ARG A 152 1.35 -14.07 15.07
CA ARG A 152 1.33 -12.88 14.21
C ARG A 152 2.69 -12.21 14.12
N LYS A 153 3.41 -12.08 15.23
CA LYS A 153 4.79 -11.55 15.24
C LYS A 153 5.73 -12.43 14.40
N LYS A 154 5.65 -13.76 14.52
CA LYS A 154 6.45 -14.70 13.71
C LYS A 154 6.15 -14.57 12.21
N GLN A 155 4.88 -14.48 11.83
CA GLN A 155 4.47 -14.28 10.43
C GLN A 155 5.02 -12.97 9.85
N ILE A 156 4.97 -11.88 10.62
CA ILE A 156 5.51 -10.58 10.20
C ILE A 156 7.03 -10.68 9.98
N LYS A 157 7.77 -11.34 10.89
CA LYS A 157 9.22 -11.57 10.74
C LYS A 157 9.54 -12.35 9.47
N LYS A 158 8.87 -13.50 9.26
CA LYS A 158 9.04 -14.33 8.06
C LYS A 158 8.73 -13.54 6.78
N SER A 159 7.66 -12.75 6.79
CA SER A 159 7.34 -11.88 5.65
C SER A 159 8.47 -10.88 5.40
N LYS A 160 8.96 -10.19 6.43
CA LYS A 160 10.06 -9.22 6.31
C LYS A 160 11.33 -9.85 5.74
N GLU A 161 11.70 -11.04 6.20
CA GLU A 161 12.84 -11.82 5.69
C GLU A 161 12.64 -12.18 4.21
N ASN A 162 11.50 -12.75 3.84
CA ASN A 162 11.17 -13.08 2.46
C ASN A 162 11.24 -11.84 1.54
N TRP A 163 10.77 -10.68 2.00
CA TRP A 163 10.86 -9.44 1.24
C TRP A 163 12.31 -8.98 1.08
N LYS A 164 13.15 -9.10 2.12
CA LYS A 164 14.59 -8.80 2.05
C LYS A 164 15.31 -9.72 1.06
N GLU A 165 15.06 -11.02 1.13
CA GLU A 165 15.62 -12.01 0.19
C GLU A 165 15.23 -11.72 -1.25
N ARG A 166 13.96 -11.35 -1.49
CA ARG A 166 13.49 -10.94 -2.83
C ARG A 166 14.25 -9.72 -3.34
N GLN A 167 14.45 -8.70 -2.50
CA GLN A 167 15.21 -7.50 -2.90
C GLN A 167 16.66 -7.86 -3.23
N GLN A 168 17.33 -8.65 -2.38
CA GLN A 168 18.70 -9.12 -2.62
C GLN A 168 18.81 -9.94 -3.91
N LYS A 169 17.83 -10.82 -4.18
CA LYS A 169 17.80 -11.60 -5.43
C LYS A 169 17.66 -10.70 -6.65
N ILE A 170 16.80 -9.68 -6.59
CA ILE A 170 16.61 -8.72 -7.68
C ILE A 170 17.90 -7.93 -7.92
N GLU A 171 18.50 -7.41 -6.86
CA GLU A 171 19.76 -6.66 -6.94
C GLU A 171 20.90 -7.53 -7.51
N HIS A 172 21.01 -8.76 -7.03
CA HIS A 172 21.99 -9.72 -7.53
C HIS A 172 21.81 -9.99 -9.03
N GLN A 173 20.57 -10.23 -9.48
CA GLN A 173 20.28 -10.44 -10.90
C GLN A 173 20.58 -9.20 -11.76
N GLN A 174 20.28 -8.00 -11.26
CA GLN A 174 20.64 -6.75 -11.95
C GLN A 174 22.16 -6.60 -12.07
N ASN A 175 22.88 -6.85 -10.98
CA ASN A 175 24.34 -6.77 -10.94
C ASN A 175 24.99 -7.82 -11.85
N GLN A 176 24.48 -9.05 -11.88
CA GLN A 176 24.97 -10.09 -12.80
C GLN A 176 24.80 -9.68 -14.26
N ARG A 177 23.61 -9.23 -14.66
CA ARG A 177 23.36 -8.76 -16.04
C ARG A 177 24.25 -7.57 -16.42
N GLN A 178 24.49 -6.65 -15.48
CA GLN A 178 25.40 -5.53 -15.71
C GLN A 178 26.85 -6.01 -15.85
N LYS A 179 27.31 -6.94 -15.00
CA LYS A 179 28.64 -7.55 -15.09
C LYS A 179 28.83 -8.25 -16.44
N GLU A 180 27.89 -9.10 -16.85
CA GLU A 180 27.91 -9.76 -18.16
C GLU A 180 27.98 -8.74 -19.31
N ARG A 181 27.16 -7.69 -19.26
CA ARG A 181 27.18 -6.62 -20.27
C ARG A 181 28.54 -5.93 -20.33
N THR A 182 29.13 -5.58 -19.19
CA THR A 182 30.44 -4.91 -19.15
C THR A 182 31.56 -5.83 -19.65
N ALA A 183 31.51 -7.12 -19.32
CA ALA A 183 32.44 -8.13 -19.82
C ALA A 183 32.34 -8.26 -21.36
N ASN A 184 31.13 -8.40 -21.90
CA ASN A 184 30.90 -8.50 -23.34
C ASN A 184 31.35 -7.23 -24.11
N ILE A 185 31.19 -6.05 -23.51
CA ILE A 185 31.67 -4.79 -24.10
C ILE A 185 33.20 -4.76 -24.11
N LYS A 186 33.86 -5.16 -23.01
CA LYS A 186 35.32 -5.24 -22.91
C LYS A 186 35.90 -6.24 -23.91
N GLU A 187 35.31 -7.43 -24.00
CA GLU A 187 35.71 -8.46 -24.97
C GLU A 187 35.56 -7.96 -26.41
N ARG A 188 34.44 -7.31 -26.74
CA ARG A 188 34.24 -6.70 -28.06
C ARG A 188 35.30 -5.63 -28.37
N ALA A 189 35.67 -4.82 -27.39
CA ALA A 189 36.71 -3.80 -27.56
C ALA A 189 38.10 -4.44 -27.78
N GLN A 190 38.47 -5.46 -26.99
CA GLN A 190 39.70 -6.22 -27.15
C GLN A 190 39.75 -6.95 -28.50
N LYS A 191 38.66 -7.61 -28.91
CA LYS A 191 38.55 -8.27 -30.22
C LYS A 191 38.78 -7.31 -31.37
N LYS A 192 38.25 -6.08 -31.30
CA LYS A 192 38.51 -5.02 -32.29
C LYS A 192 40.00 -4.63 -32.34
N LYS A 193 40.62 -4.42 -31.17
CA LYS A 193 42.07 -4.12 -31.06
C LYS A 193 42.91 -5.26 -31.66
N ASN A 194 42.65 -6.50 -31.24
CA ASN A 194 43.35 -7.69 -31.73
C ASN A 194 43.17 -7.89 -33.24
N THR A 195 41.98 -7.64 -33.78
CA THR A 195 41.74 -7.72 -35.23
C THR A 195 42.54 -6.64 -35.98
N LYS A 196 42.65 -5.42 -35.43
CA LYS A 196 43.47 -4.36 -36.00
C LYS A 196 44.96 -4.72 -35.99
N LEU A 197 45.47 -5.23 -34.86
CA LEU A 197 46.85 -5.70 -34.73
C LEU A 197 47.15 -6.82 -35.73
N LYS A 198 46.29 -7.85 -35.82
CA LYS A 198 46.43 -8.94 -36.82
C LYS A 198 46.45 -8.42 -38.26
N ARG A 199 45.65 -7.41 -38.59
CA ARG A 199 45.66 -6.79 -39.94
C ARG A 199 46.93 -6.01 -40.22
N MET A 200 47.51 -5.32 -39.22
CA MET A 200 48.77 -4.60 -39.37
C MET A 200 49.97 -5.55 -39.52
N ALA A 201 50.01 -6.62 -38.71
CA ALA A 201 51.00 -7.69 -38.81
C ALA A 201 50.98 -8.36 -40.20
N LYS A 202 49.79 -8.76 -40.71
CA LYS A 202 49.64 -9.30 -42.07
C LYS A 202 50.14 -8.37 -43.17
N LYS A 203 50.13 -7.06 -42.91
CA LYS A 203 50.57 -6.02 -43.85
C LYS A 203 52.08 -5.73 -43.74
N GLY A 204 52.82 -6.45 -42.90
CA GLY A 204 54.25 -6.22 -42.66
C GLY A 204 54.56 -4.99 -41.78
N ARG A 205 53.54 -4.32 -41.23
CA ARG A 205 53.72 -3.24 -40.25
C ARG A 205 53.73 -3.89 -38.87
N VAL A 206 54.83 -4.56 -38.54
CA VAL A 206 55.05 -5.14 -37.20
C VAL A 206 55.40 -3.99 -36.26
N ILE A 207 54.73 -3.89 -35.12
CA ILE A 207 55.13 -3.01 -34.02
C ILE A 207 55.86 -3.93 -33.03
N PRO A 208 57.20 -3.85 -32.94
CA PRO A 208 57.93 -4.58 -31.91
C PRO A 208 57.55 -4.04 -30.53
N GLY A 209 57.13 -4.91 -29.61
CA GLY A 209 56.91 -4.57 -28.20
C GLY A 209 55.46 -4.44 -27.71
N PHE A 210 54.47 -4.99 -28.42
CA PHE A 210 53.11 -5.18 -27.91
C PHE A 210 52.51 -6.53 -28.30
#